data_AF-A0A385FV77-F1
#
_entry.id   AF-A0A385FV77-F1
#
_cell.length_a   1.000
_cell.length_b   1.000
_cell.length_c   1.000
_cell.angle_alpha   90.00
_cell.angle_beta   90.00
_cell.angle_gamma   90.00
#
_symmetry.space_group_name_H-M   'P 1'
#
loop_
_entity.id
_entity.type
_entity.pdbx_description
1 polymer ?
#
loop_
_entity_poly.entity_id
_entity_poly.type
_entity_poly.pdbx_seq_one_letter_code
_entity_poly.pdbx_strand_id
1 'polypeptide(L)'
;MHTTIDGDLQRWLEGRVASYIRRFPEQTSAALLLVDNKTMAVRAYVGSAEYGNLRRHGYLDMVQAIRSPGSTLKPFIYGLAMDEGLVHSASLLSDAPRLGSEYRPANFSGAFQGPVTLAQALQQSLNVPAVQVLEALGPDKLVSRLDNAGVRLALSDKPNPAIALGAAGSRLEQLVALYSALTRQGQVAMPVWLAGQQAVPRPLLSPGAAWIIWQILSVQGRADQPFASEATGRVNRLAWKTGTSYGYRDSWAMGVSGRWTIGVWLGRPDGTPMPGFYGQSAAVPLLLSVYSRLADNSPLPAQPNTVSEADVCWPLGRKESTTLPEACLQRQSAWLLEGRDPPTLPDPMDWPSPLRQVALTKEGKPTLTRCHDAAQSGFRALWPLSLEPWRGPGERRQALLASGCAGEGRSAELQAPIRILALGEGNLIRSQRYRLQPRVLGGVGKPAWFLNGQRLRWDGDQVLSEAGCYQLVVVDEAGNSDRIEFRLENPS
;
A
#
# COMPACT_ATOMS: atom_id res chain seq x y z
N MET A 1 -38.94 10.23 19.73
CA MET A 1 -37.49 10.05 19.46
C MET A 1 -37.25 10.46 18.02
N HIS A 2 -36.52 11.56 17.77
CA HIS A 2 -36.19 12.00 16.41
C HIS A 2 -34.79 11.51 16.06
N THR A 3 -34.66 10.75 14.97
CA THR A 3 -33.38 10.19 14.52
C THR A 3 -32.71 11.14 13.51
N THR A 4 -31.45 10.87 13.19
CA THR A 4 -30.68 11.58 12.15
C THR A 4 -30.88 11.02 10.73
N ILE A 5 -31.55 9.87 10.64
CA ILE A 5 -31.82 9.13 9.39
C ILE A 5 -32.70 9.97 8.46
N ASP A 6 -32.28 10.03 7.21
CA ASP A 6 -33.08 10.58 6.12
C ASP A 6 -33.86 9.44 5.47
N GLY A 7 -35.18 9.47 5.59
CA GLY A 7 -36.05 8.38 5.13
C GLY A 7 -36.06 8.16 3.61
N ASP A 8 -35.75 9.19 2.83
CA ASP A 8 -35.68 9.07 1.37
C ASP A 8 -34.35 8.46 0.95
N LEU A 9 -33.24 8.92 1.55
CA LEU A 9 -31.91 8.32 1.35
C LEU A 9 -31.88 6.86 1.83
N GLN A 10 -32.49 6.56 2.97
CA GLN A 10 -32.57 5.21 3.52
C GLN A 10 -33.24 4.25 2.53
N ARG A 11 -34.48 4.55 2.09
CA ARG A 11 -35.24 3.70 1.15
C ARG A 11 -34.51 3.54 -0.19
N TRP A 12 -33.91 4.61 -0.70
CA TRP A 12 -33.13 4.55 -1.93
C TRP A 12 -31.91 3.63 -1.79
N LEU A 13 -31.17 3.74 -0.68
CA LEU A 13 -29.97 2.93 -0.45
C LEU A 13 -30.29 1.46 -0.20
N GLU A 14 -31.34 1.15 0.55
CA GLU A 14 -31.84 -0.23 0.70
C GLU A 14 -32.14 -0.86 -0.66
N GLY A 15 -32.93 -0.16 -1.50
CA GLY A 15 -33.25 -0.64 -2.85
C GLY A 15 -32.02 -0.77 -3.74
N ARG A 16 -31.04 0.15 -3.62
CA ARG A 16 -29.79 0.10 -4.38
C ARG A 16 -28.94 -1.11 -3.99
N VAL A 17 -28.78 -1.37 -2.70
CA VAL A 17 -28.01 -2.52 -2.18
C VAL A 17 -28.69 -3.83 -2.58
N ALA A 18 -30.02 -3.95 -2.40
CA ALA A 18 -30.79 -5.14 -2.78
C ALA A 18 -30.73 -5.43 -4.29
N SER A 19 -30.73 -4.40 -5.14
CA SER A 19 -30.55 -4.57 -6.59
C SER A 19 -29.11 -4.96 -6.95
N TYR A 20 -28.12 -4.36 -6.29
CA TYR A 20 -26.71 -4.60 -6.58
C TYR A 20 -26.28 -6.03 -6.21
N ILE A 21 -26.74 -6.56 -5.07
CA ILE A 21 -26.33 -7.86 -4.56
C ILE A 21 -26.76 -9.04 -5.44
N ARG A 22 -27.77 -8.85 -6.30
CA ARG A 22 -28.28 -9.90 -7.22
C ARG A 22 -27.27 -10.38 -8.26
N ARG A 23 -26.19 -9.63 -8.47
CA ARG A 23 -25.10 -9.98 -9.38
C ARG A 23 -24.06 -10.91 -8.74
N PHE A 24 -24.19 -11.17 -7.45
CA PHE A 24 -23.29 -11.97 -6.63
C PHE A 24 -23.97 -13.29 -6.25
N PRO A 25 -23.20 -14.30 -5.80
CA PRO A 25 -23.74 -15.54 -5.27
C PRO A 25 -24.87 -15.32 -4.26
N GLU A 26 -25.79 -16.28 -4.18
CA GLU A 26 -27.02 -16.16 -3.39
C GLU A 26 -26.74 -15.96 -1.88
N GLN A 27 -25.60 -16.41 -1.37
CA GLN A 27 -25.21 -16.28 0.04
C GLN A 27 -24.46 -14.97 0.36
N THR A 28 -24.16 -14.15 -0.65
CA THR A 28 -23.46 -12.88 -0.45
C THR A 28 -24.39 -11.85 0.19
N SER A 29 -23.87 -11.08 1.14
CA SER A 29 -24.55 -9.93 1.73
C SER A 29 -23.72 -8.66 1.52
N ALA A 30 -24.30 -7.54 1.89
CA ALA A 30 -23.70 -6.23 1.78
C ALA A 30 -24.20 -5.33 2.91
N ALA A 31 -23.35 -4.41 3.34
CA ALA A 31 -23.67 -3.36 4.27
C ALA A 31 -23.20 -2.01 3.74
N LEU A 32 -23.93 -0.96 4.09
CA LEU A 32 -23.63 0.40 3.70
C LEU A 32 -23.96 1.37 4.84
N LEU A 33 -23.04 2.28 5.12
CA LEU A 33 -23.23 3.35 6.09
C LEU A 33 -22.90 4.70 5.44
N LEU A 34 -23.84 5.64 5.52
CA LEU A 34 -23.69 7.01 5.00
C LEU A 34 -23.74 8.01 6.16
N VAL A 35 -22.69 8.82 6.30
CA VAL A 35 -22.54 9.80 7.38
C VAL A 35 -22.25 11.20 6.82
N ASP A 36 -22.89 12.20 7.40
CA ASP A 36 -22.60 13.62 7.15
C ASP A 36 -21.35 14.06 7.93
N ASN A 37 -20.29 14.46 7.23
CA ASN A 37 -18.98 14.78 7.82
C ASN A 37 -18.99 16.03 8.69
N LYS A 38 -19.98 16.92 8.61
CA LYS A 38 -20.02 18.12 9.47
C LYS A 38 -20.50 17.73 10.86
N THR A 39 -21.55 16.92 10.92
CA THR A 39 -22.30 16.61 12.15
C THR A 39 -22.03 15.20 12.69
N MET A 40 -21.40 14.34 11.88
CA MET A 40 -21.36 12.88 12.05
C MET A 40 -22.73 12.22 12.10
N ALA A 41 -23.78 12.89 11.61
CA ALA A 41 -25.13 12.35 11.57
C ALA A 41 -25.20 11.15 10.60
N VAL A 42 -25.69 10.01 11.08
CA VAL A 42 -26.03 8.86 10.24
C VAL A 42 -27.23 9.24 9.38
N ARG A 43 -27.05 9.32 8.06
CA ARG A 43 -28.14 9.63 7.12
C ARG A 43 -28.82 8.39 6.58
N ALA A 44 -28.07 7.30 6.44
CA ALA A 44 -28.62 6.01 6.08
C ALA A 44 -27.77 4.88 6.63
N TYR A 45 -28.43 3.78 6.97
CA TYR A 45 -27.88 2.60 7.61
C TYR A 45 -28.45 1.33 6.99
N VAL A 46 -27.64 0.60 6.24
CA VAL A 46 -28.03 -0.68 5.63
C VAL A 46 -27.16 -1.77 6.25
N GLY A 47 -27.71 -2.51 7.22
CA GLY A 47 -27.01 -3.56 7.95
C GLY A 47 -26.82 -4.86 7.16
N SER A 48 -27.68 -5.12 6.18
CA SER A 48 -27.64 -6.33 5.35
C SER A 48 -28.27 -6.05 3.99
N ALA A 49 -27.98 -6.90 2.99
CA ALA A 49 -28.42 -6.61 1.62
C ALA A 49 -29.93 -6.72 1.42
N GLU A 50 -30.58 -7.64 2.14
CA GLU A 50 -32.02 -7.86 2.14
C GLU A 50 -32.41 -8.35 3.55
N TYR A 51 -32.98 -7.46 4.37
CA TYR A 51 -33.36 -7.82 5.75
C TYR A 51 -34.33 -9.01 5.75
N GLY A 52 -34.08 -9.98 6.62
CA GLY A 52 -34.88 -11.21 6.72
C GLY A 52 -34.62 -12.28 5.65
N ASN A 53 -33.78 -12.02 4.63
CA ASN A 53 -33.41 -13.06 3.68
C ASN A 53 -32.49 -14.10 4.35
N LEU A 54 -33.02 -15.29 4.64
CA LEU A 54 -32.29 -16.36 5.33
C LEU A 54 -31.04 -16.84 4.57
N ARG A 55 -31.09 -16.89 3.24
CA ARG A 55 -29.96 -17.36 2.42
C ARG A 55 -28.76 -16.41 2.44
N ARG A 56 -29.03 -15.11 2.62
CA ARG A 56 -28.02 -14.05 2.74
C ARG A 56 -27.67 -13.69 4.18
N HIS A 57 -28.20 -14.44 5.16
CA HIS A 57 -28.13 -14.10 6.58
C HIS A 57 -28.59 -12.65 6.85
N GLY A 58 -29.73 -12.25 6.29
CA GLY A 58 -30.25 -10.88 6.33
C GLY A 58 -30.53 -10.30 7.72
N TYR A 59 -30.52 -11.13 8.78
CA TYR A 59 -30.63 -10.70 10.16
C TYR A 59 -29.29 -10.30 10.81
N LEU A 60 -28.16 -10.65 10.18
CA LEU A 60 -26.84 -10.27 10.67
C LEU A 60 -26.51 -8.84 10.23
N ASP A 61 -26.31 -7.98 11.22
CA ASP A 61 -25.89 -6.60 10.98
C ASP A 61 -24.39 -6.53 10.70
N MET A 62 -24.08 -6.40 9.42
CA MET A 62 -22.72 -6.35 8.90
C MET A 62 -22.05 -4.97 9.06
N VAL A 63 -22.81 -3.94 9.47
CA VAL A 63 -22.20 -2.66 9.88
C VAL A 63 -21.53 -2.81 11.26
N GLN A 64 -22.15 -3.59 12.15
CA GLN A 64 -21.68 -3.84 13.52
C GLN A 64 -20.82 -5.11 13.66
N ALA A 65 -20.88 -6.02 12.70
CA ALA A 65 -20.06 -7.22 12.72
C ALA A 65 -18.56 -6.89 12.71
N ILE A 66 -17.80 -7.60 13.55
CA ILE A 66 -16.33 -7.50 13.56
C ILE A 66 -15.79 -8.33 12.39
N ARG A 67 -15.06 -7.66 11.50
CA ARG A 67 -14.47 -8.26 10.30
C ARG A 67 -13.07 -7.74 10.08
N SER A 68 -12.28 -8.47 9.31
CA SER A 68 -10.94 -8.02 8.96
C SER A 68 -11.03 -6.77 8.07
N PRO A 69 -10.40 -5.63 8.43
CA PRO A 69 -10.43 -4.41 7.62
C PRO A 69 -9.64 -4.54 6.31
N GLY A 70 -8.84 -5.59 6.15
CA GLY A 70 -7.87 -5.70 5.06
C GLY A 70 -6.97 -4.45 5.00
N SER A 71 -6.80 -3.89 3.80
CA SER A 71 -5.97 -2.71 3.54
C SER A 71 -6.60 -1.36 3.90
N THR A 72 -7.77 -1.29 4.54
CA THR A 72 -8.41 0.01 4.87
C THR A 72 -7.66 0.80 5.94
N LEU A 73 -6.74 0.18 6.70
CA LEU A 73 -5.95 0.86 7.73
C LEU A 73 -4.72 1.61 7.20
N LYS A 74 -4.26 1.30 5.97
CA LYS A 74 -3.04 1.88 5.38
C LYS A 74 -2.99 3.41 5.35
N PRO A 75 -4.07 4.14 5.02
CA PRO A 75 -4.06 5.61 5.07
C PRO A 75 -3.63 6.15 6.44
N PHE A 76 -4.03 5.50 7.53
CA PHE A 76 -3.73 5.94 8.89
C PHE A 76 -2.33 5.52 9.34
N ILE A 77 -1.80 4.40 8.84
CA ILE A 77 -0.39 4.02 9.02
C ILE A 77 0.50 5.12 8.45
N TYR A 78 0.26 5.49 7.19
CA TYR A 78 1.05 6.53 6.52
C TYR A 78 0.85 7.91 7.15
N GLY A 79 -0.40 8.29 7.46
CA GLY A 79 -0.70 9.58 8.08
C GLY A 79 -0.03 9.75 9.45
N LEU A 80 -0.09 8.73 10.32
CA LEU A 80 0.60 8.75 11.61
C LEU A 80 2.11 8.78 11.45
N ALA A 81 2.68 8.04 10.48
CA ALA A 81 4.10 8.09 10.21
C ALA A 81 4.57 9.46 9.69
N MET A 82 3.73 10.19 8.94
CA MET A 82 3.99 11.59 8.57
C MET A 82 3.97 12.50 9.80
N ASP A 83 2.99 12.34 10.70
CA ASP A 83 2.91 13.13 11.94
C ASP A 83 4.18 12.96 12.81
N GLU A 84 4.68 11.73 12.92
CA GLU A 84 5.91 11.40 13.65
C GLU A 84 7.18 11.82 12.89
N GLY A 85 7.07 12.37 11.67
CA GLY A 85 8.20 12.82 10.87
C GLY A 85 9.07 11.68 10.37
N LEU A 86 8.51 10.49 10.15
CA LEU A 86 9.22 9.31 9.66
C LEU A 86 9.24 9.24 8.13
N VAL A 87 8.19 9.77 7.49
CA VAL A 87 8.00 9.72 6.03
C VAL A 87 7.32 11.00 5.54
N HIS A 88 7.42 11.26 4.25
CA HIS A 88 6.66 12.26 3.50
C HIS A 88 6.05 11.61 2.24
N SER A 89 5.24 12.35 1.49
CA SER A 89 4.44 11.80 0.37
C SER A 89 5.25 11.11 -0.74
N ALA A 90 6.52 11.50 -0.92
CA ALA A 90 7.44 10.95 -1.90
C ALA A 90 8.61 10.16 -1.28
N SER A 91 8.52 9.76 -0.01
CA SER A 91 9.57 8.92 0.59
C SER A 91 9.74 7.64 -0.24
N LEU A 92 11.00 7.25 -0.45
CA LEU A 92 11.34 6.00 -1.13
C LEU A 92 10.97 4.83 -0.22
N LEU A 93 10.01 4.03 -0.66
CA LEU A 93 9.62 2.79 0.01
C LEU A 93 10.03 1.59 -0.84
N SER A 94 10.31 0.47 -0.17
CA SER A 94 10.72 -0.76 -0.83
C SER A 94 9.52 -1.68 -1.06
N ASP A 95 9.16 -1.88 -2.33
CA ASP A 95 8.24 -2.93 -2.75
C ASP A 95 9.02 -4.08 -3.38
N ALA A 96 9.81 -4.77 -2.55
CA ALA A 96 10.65 -5.90 -2.91
C ALA A 96 10.46 -7.05 -1.89
N PRO A 97 10.85 -8.29 -2.22
CA PRO A 97 10.78 -9.39 -1.27
C PRO A 97 11.62 -9.11 -0.03
N ARG A 98 11.04 -9.42 1.14
CA ARG A 98 11.73 -9.29 2.42
C ARG A 98 12.57 -10.53 2.68
N LEU A 99 13.88 -10.43 2.47
CA LEU A 99 14.83 -11.47 2.86
C LEU A 99 15.23 -11.29 4.33
N GLY A 100 15.54 -12.39 5.03
CA GLY A 100 15.95 -12.36 6.44
C GLY A 100 14.83 -12.08 7.46
N SER A 101 13.59 -11.82 7.02
CA SER A 101 12.42 -11.73 7.89
C SER A 101 11.59 -13.02 7.86
N GLU A 102 11.04 -13.41 9.01
CA GLU A 102 10.04 -14.48 9.11
C GLU A 102 8.69 -14.07 8.51
N TYR A 103 8.35 -12.77 8.56
CA TYR A 103 7.12 -12.25 8.01
C TYR A 103 7.31 -11.69 6.59
N ARG A 104 6.81 -12.45 5.60
CA ARG A 104 6.98 -12.18 4.16
C ARG A 104 5.63 -11.92 3.48
N PRO A 105 5.06 -10.70 3.62
CA PRO A 105 3.82 -10.36 2.95
C PRO A 105 4.03 -10.32 1.43
N ALA A 106 3.06 -10.83 0.68
CA ALA A 106 2.98 -10.66 -0.76
C ALA A 106 1.97 -9.56 -1.11
N ASN A 107 2.18 -8.86 -2.22
CA ASN A 107 1.17 -7.95 -2.77
C ASN A 107 -0.02 -8.70 -3.33
N PHE A 108 -1.16 -8.01 -3.46
CA PHE A 108 -2.38 -8.60 -4.02
C PHE A 108 -2.19 -9.06 -5.48
N SER A 109 -1.42 -8.32 -6.29
CA SER A 109 -1.02 -8.72 -7.65
C SER A 109 0.00 -9.87 -7.66
N GLY A 110 0.58 -10.19 -6.50
CA GLY A 110 1.78 -11.02 -6.39
C GLY A 110 3.05 -10.34 -6.88
N ALA A 111 2.98 -9.19 -7.57
CA ALA A 111 4.13 -8.50 -8.14
C ALA A 111 4.87 -7.62 -7.15
N PHE A 112 6.15 -7.40 -7.39
CA PHE A 112 6.97 -6.40 -6.71
C PHE A 112 7.40 -5.33 -7.72
N GLN A 113 7.20 -4.06 -7.37
CA GLN A 113 7.51 -2.91 -8.22
C GLN A 113 8.87 -2.30 -7.95
N GLY A 114 9.55 -2.71 -6.88
CA GLY A 114 10.83 -2.15 -6.47
C GLY A 114 10.64 -0.77 -5.83
N PRO A 115 11.33 0.29 -6.30
CA PRO A 115 11.27 1.61 -5.70
C PRO A 115 9.93 2.29 -5.99
N VAL A 116 9.18 2.64 -4.95
CA VAL A 116 7.89 3.37 -5.06
C VAL A 116 7.83 4.54 -4.10
N THR A 117 7.09 5.59 -4.47
CA THR A 117 6.75 6.66 -3.51
C THR A 117 5.70 6.16 -2.52
N LEU A 118 5.64 6.78 -1.34
CA LEU A 118 4.52 6.55 -0.41
C LEU A 118 3.17 6.79 -1.09
N ALA A 119 3.04 7.85 -1.89
CA ALA A 119 1.82 8.16 -2.62
C ALA A 119 1.41 7.01 -3.56
N GLN A 120 2.33 6.50 -4.38
CA GLN A 120 2.10 5.35 -5.27
C GLN A 120 1.73 4.08 -4.48
N ALA A 121 2.47 3.80 -3.41
CA ALA A 121 2.24 2.64 -2.57
C ALA A 121 0.83 2.65 -1.94
N LEU A 122 0.37 3.80 -1.46
CA LEU A 122 -0.99 3.96 -0.95
C LEU A 122 -2.04 3.87 -2.06
N GLN A 123 -1.78 4.49 -3.21
CA GLN A 123 -2.68 4.48 -4.37
C GLN A 123 -2.95 3.07 -4.89
N GLN A 124 -1.90 2.28 -5.01
CA GLN A 124 -1.97 0.90 -5.48
C GLN A 124 -2.18 -0.10 -4.34
N SER A 125 -2.28 0.39 -3.10
CA SER A 125 -2.50 -0.41 -1.90
C SER A 125 -1.48 -1.54 -1.72
N LEU A 126 -0.19 -1.25 -1.94
CA LEU A 126 0.91 -2.21 -1.80
C LEU A 126 1.10 -2.65 -0.35
N ASN A 127 1.40 -3.93 -0.15
CA ASN A 127 1.48 -4.56 1.17
C ASN A 127 2.86 -4.37 1.80
N VAL A 128 3.94 -4.59 1.05
CA VAL A 128 5.31 -4.49 1.59
C VAL A 128 5.63 -3.07 2.08
N PRO A 129 5.39 -2.00 1.31
CA PRO A 129 5.63 -0.64 1.78
C PRO A 129 4.82 -0.27 3.03
N ALA A 130 3.58 -0.75 3.14
CA ALA A 130 2.74 -0.49 4.32
C ALA A 130 3.29 -1.16 5.58
N VAL A 131 3.81 -2.38 5.44
CA VAL A 131 4.48 -3.11 6.52
C VAL A 131 5.78 -2.42 6.92
N GLN A 132 6.60 -2.01 5.95
CA GLN A 132 7.83 -1.26 6.20
C GLN A 132 7.57 0.01 7.04
N VAL A 133 6.55 0.80 6.66
CA VAL A 133 6.20 2.02 7.40
C VAL A 133 5.61 1.71 8.78
N LEU A 134 4.78 0.66 8.90
CA LEU A 134 4.22 0.27 10.19
C LEU A 134 5.30 -0.22 11.18
N GLU A 135 6.33 -0.90 10.70
CA GLU A 135 7.47 -1.30 11.53
C GLU A 135 8.26 -0.11 12.03
N ALA A 136 8.48 0.91 11.20
CA ALA A 136 9.12 2.15 11.61
C ALA A 136 8.26 2.96 12.60
N LEU A 137 6.93 2.96 12.41
CA LEU A 137 5.98 3.65 13.30
C LEU A 137 5.80 2.94 14.65
N GLY A 138 5.81 1.60 14.63
CA GLY A 138 5.44 0.73 15.74
C GLY A 138 3.95 0.31 15.70
N PRO A 139 3.64 -1.00 15.61
CA PRO A 139 2.26 -1.50 15.66
C PRO A 139 1.49 -1.09 16.92
N ASP A 140 2.14 -1.06 18.09
CA ASP A 140 1.52 -0.63 19.35
C ASP A 140 1.09 0.83 19.31
N LYS A 141 1.88 1.70 18.66
CA LYS A 141 1.56 3.12 18.48
C LYS A 141 0.33 3.28 17.60
N LEU A 142 0.23 2.54 16.49
CA LEU A 142 -0.97 2.54 15.64
C LEU A 142 -2.21 2.17 16.47
N VAL A 143 -2.18 1.02 17.17
CA VAL A 143 -3.32 0.52 17.94
C VAL A 143 -3.71 1.51 19.04
N SER A 144 -2.74 2.05 19.78
CA SER A 144 -2.99 3.00 20.86
C SER A 144 -3.58 4.32 20.34
N ARG A 145 -3.10 4.82 19.20
CA ARG A 145 -3.62 6.05 18.58
C ARG A 145 -5.06 5.86 18.08
N LEU A 146 -5.37 4.70 17.50
CA LEU A 146 -6.73 4.37 17.09
C LEU A 146 -7.68 4.23 18.29
N ASP A 147 -7.26 3.55 19.38
CA ASP A 147 -8.08 3.41 20.59
C ASP A 147 -8.35 4.78 21.26
N ASN A 148 -7.32 5.62 21.35
CA ASN A 148 -7.45 6.99 21.85
C ASN A 148 -8.44 7.83 21.01
N ALA A 149 -8.46 7.63 19.70
CA ALA A 149 -9.42 8.24 18.79
C ALA A 149 -10.84 7.64 18.88
N GLY A 150 -11.06 6.64 19.73
CA GLY A 150 -12.35 5.97 19.95
C GLY A 150 -12.58 4.76 19.03
N VAL A 151 -11.55 4.29 18.31
CA VAL A 151 -11.63 3.19 17.37
C VAL A 151 -10.78 2.02 17.85
N ARG A 152 -11.40 1.17 18.66
CA ARG A 152 -10.79 -0.05 19.18
C ARG A 152 -10.79 -1.16 18.14
N LEU A 153 -9.60 -1.66 17.79
CA LEU A 153 -9.42 -2.86 16.98
C LEU A 153 -9.57 -4.11 17.85
N ALA A 154 -10.23 -5.14 17.33
CA ALA A 154 -10.24 -6.47 17.93
C ALA A 154 -8.97 -7.21 17.50
N LEU A 155 -8.11 -7.56 18.45
CA LEU A 155 -6.84 -8.24 18.17
C LEU A 155 -6.89 -9.66 18.74
N SER A 156 -6.36 -10.62 18.00
CA SER A 156 -6.21 -12.01 18.46
C SER A 156 -4.91 -12.23 19.24
N ASP A 157 -3.93 -11.34 19.09
CA ASP A 157 -2.62 -11.37 19.73
C ASP A 157 -2.10 -9.93 19.91
N LYS A 158 -0.87 -9.77 20.41
CA LYS A 158 -0.18 -8.49 20.51
C LYS A 158 -0.10 -7.76 19.17
N PRO A 159 -0.13 -6.42 19.17
CA PRO A 159 0.04 -5.63 17.96
C PRO A 159 1.30 -6.05 17.20
N ASN A 160 1.15 -6.33 15.90
CA ASN A 160 2.25 -6.73 15.04
C ASN A 160 2.05 -6.18 13.60
N PRO A 161 3.08 -6.24 12.73
CA PRO A 161 2.99 -5.64 11.41
C PRO A 161 1.91 -6.23 10.48
N ALA A 162 1.39 -7.42 10.76
CA ALA A 162 0.32 -8.02 9.96
C ALA A 162 -1.01 -7.24 10.06
N ILE A 163 -1.16 -6.36 11.05
CA ILE A 163 -2.31 -5.43 11.15
C ILE A 163 -2.42 -4.55 9.89
N ALA A 164 -1.31 -4.20 9.23
CA ALA A 164 -1.32 -3.44 7.97
C ALA A 164 -2.08 -4.14 6.83
N LEU A 165 -2.22 -5.47 6.92
CA LEU A 165 -2.92 -6.31 5.96
C LEU A 165 -4.27 -6.82 6.51
N GLY A 166 -4.68 -6.35 7.69
CA GLY A 166 -5.96 -6.71 8.31
C GLY A 166 -5.92 -7.88 9.28
N ALA A 167 -4.76 -8.20 9.88
CA ALA A 167 -4.69 -9.12 11.03
C ALA A 167 -5.24 -8.48 12.34
N ALA A 168 -6.43 -7.89 12.22
CA ALA A 168 -7.21 -7.23 13.26
C ALA A 168 -8.69 -7.29 12.85
N GLY A 169 -9.61 -7.05 13.76
CA GLY A 169 -11.03 -6.90 13.51
C GLY A 169 -11.49 -5.46 13.70
N SER A 170 -12.39 -5.01 12.83
CA SER A 170 -13.05 -3.70 12.92
C SER A 170 -14.50 -3.79 12.48
N ARG A 171 -15.33 -2.85 12.95
CA ARG A 171 -16.69 -2.65 12.45
C ARG A 171 -16.69 -1.64 11.30
N LEU A 172 -17.65 -1.73 10.39
CA LEU A 172 -17.81 -0.75 9.31
C LEU A 172 -18.01 0.66 9.88
N GLU A 173 -18.79 0.77 10.97
CA GLU A 173 -19.04 2.03 11.67
C GLU A 173 -17.75 2.71 12.14
N GLN A 174 -16.80 1.93 12.67
CA GLN A 174 -15.50 2.43 13.11
C GLN A 174 -14.66 2.90 11.92
N LEU A 175 -14.65 2.14 10.83
CA LEU A 175 -13.96 2.57 9.61
C LEU A 175 -14.57 3.86 9.04
N VAL A 176 -15.88 4.01 9.03
CA VAL A 176 -16.54 5.27 8.62
C VAL A 176 -16.11 6.43 9.52
N ALA A 177 -16.07 6.23 10.84
CA ALA A 177 -15.58 7.26 11.77
C ALA A 177 -14.12 7.65 11.45
N LEU A 178 -13.23 6.67 11.23
CA LEU A 178 -11.83 6.93 10.88
C LEU A 178 -11.68 7.73 9.59
N TYR A 179 -12.38 7.34 8.52
CA TYR A 179 -12.25 7.99 7.21
C TYR A 179 -12.78 9.42 7.21
N SER A 180 -13.78 9.73 8.04
CA SER A 180 -14.27 11.10 8.21
C SER A 180 -13.17 12.08 8.68
N ALA A 181 -12.14 11.59 9.38
CA ALA A 181 -11.04 12.42 9.87
C ALA A 181 -10.26 13.09 8.74
N LEU A 182 -10.19 12.46 7.55
CA LEU A 182 -9.46 12.98 6.39
C LEU A 182 -10.01 14.33 5.89
N THR A 183 -11.29 14.60 6.12
CA THR A 183 -11.93 15.89 5.78
C THR A 183 -12.31 16.71 7.00
N ARG A 184 -12.01 16.21 8.21
CA ARG A 184 -12.27 16.85 9.50
C ARG A 184 -10.96 17.21 10.21
N GLN A 185 -9.95 17.62 9.45
CA GLN A 185 -8.66 18.08 9.99
C GLN A 185 -7.99 17.06 10.94
N GLY A 186 -8.16 15.77 10.66
CA GLY A 186 -7.61 14.67 11.45
C GLY A 186 -8.40 14.32 12.72
N GLN A 187 -9.58 14.91 12.92
CA GLN A 187 -10.46 14.61 14.05
C GLN A 187 -11.45 13.48 13.73
N VAL A 188 -11.40 12.41 14.52
CA VAL A 188 -12.36 11.30 14.49
C VAL A 188 -13.52 11.62 15.42
N ALA A 189 -14.73 11.29 15.01
CA ALA A 189 -15.87 11.26 15.91
C ALA A 189 -16.79 10.10 15.53
N MET A 190 -17.33 9.39 16.52
CA MET A 190 -18.28 8.31 16.24
C MET A 190 -19.60 8.86 15.67
N PRO A 191 -20.30 8.12 14.81
CA PRO A 191 -21.57 8.57 14.24
C PRO A 191 -22.64 8.86 15.30
N VAL A 192 -23.50 9.85 15.02
CA VAL A 192 -24.60 10.26 15.88
C VAL A 192 -25.96 9.90 15.29
N TRP A 193 -26.87 9.48 16.16
CA TRP A 193 -28.11 8.78 15.81
C TRP A 193 -29.37 9.59 16.10
N LEU A 194 -29.30 10.47 17.10
CA LEU A 194 -30.42 11.26 17.59
C LEU A 194 -30.28 12.72 17.15
N ALA A 195 -31.39 13.32 16.76
CA ALA A 195 -31.43 14.76 16.51
C ALA A 195 -31.03 15.51 17.79
N GLY A 196 -30.10 16.46 17.67
CA GLY A 196 -29.53 17.22 18.79
C GLY A 196 -28.34 16.55 19.48
N GLN A 197 -28.02 15.29 19.18
CA GLN A 197 -26.79 14.66 19.67
C GLN A 197 -25.57 15.33 19.03
N GLN A 198 -24.59 15.71 19.87
CA GLN A 198 -23.34 16.28 19.40
C GLN A 198 -22.26 15.20 19.29
N ALA A 199 -21.54 15.22 18.16
CA ALA A 199 -20.41 14.35 17.95
C ALA A 199 -19.23 14.81 18.83
N VAL A 200 -18.55 13.86 19.47
CA VAL A 200 -17.38 14.14 20.32
C VAL A 200 -16.10 13.93 19.50
N PRO A 201 -15.42 15.00 19.05
CA PRO A 201 -14.19 14.87 18.28
C PRO A 201 -13.03 14.40 19.16
N ARG A 202 -12.19 13.55 18.59
CA ARG A 202 -10.94 13.06 19.17
C ARG A 202 -9.83 13.14 18.12
N PRO A 203 -8.64 13.64 18.48
CA PRO A 203 -7.55 13.78 17.53
C PRO A 203 -6.98 12.42 17.13
N LEU A 204 -6.78 12.20 15.83
CA LEU A 204 -6.04 11.06 15.28
C LEU A 204 -4.83 11.51 14.48
N LEU A 205 -5.03 12.41 13.51
CA LEU A 205 -3.98 12.93 12.63
C LEU A 205 -3.82 14.45 12.81
N SER A 206 -2.68 15.01 12.44
CA SER A 206 -2.58 16.46 12.20
C SER A 206 -3.45 16.85 10.98
N PRO A 207 -3.88 18.13 10.89
CA PRO A 207 -4.59 18.62 9.72
C PRO A 207 -3.79 18.43 8.41
N GLY A 208 -2.46 18.59 8.47
CA GLY A 208 -1.58 18.45 7.33
C GLY A 208 -1.46 17.00 6.84
N ALA A 209 -1.24 16.03 7.75
CA ALA A 209 -1.23 14.61 7.40
C ALA A 209 -2.59 14.16 6.85
N ALA A 210 -3.70 14.56 7.49
CA ALA A 210 -5.04 14.26 7.02
C ALA A 210 -5.28 14.77 5.59
N TRP A 211 -4.85 16.01 5.30
CA TRP A 211 -4.95 16.60 3.97
C TRP A 211 -4.09 15.87 2.93
N ILE A 212 -2.82 15.57 3.23
CA ILE A 212 -1.91 14.85 2.31
C ILE A 212 -2.50 13.48 1.95
N ILE A 213 -2.98 12.73 2.94
CA ILE A 213 -3.59 11.42 2.73
C ILE A 213 -4.88 11.54 1.89
N TRP A 214 -5.71 12.54 2.15
CA TRP A 214 -6.89 12.81 1.34
C TRP A 214 -6.53 13.11 -0.13
N GLN A 215 -5.49 13.92 -0.37
CA GLN A 215 -5.01 14.24 -1.73
C GLN A 215 -4.50 12.99 -2.46
N ILE A 216 -3.70 12.15 -1.80
CA ILE A 216 -3.18 10.91 -2.40
C ILE A 216 -4.34 10.00 -2.84
N LEU A 217 -5.38 9.88 -2.02
CA LEU A 217 -6.55 9.04 -2.29
C LEU A 217 -7.54 9.64 -3.29
N SER A 218 -7.62 10.97 -3.42
CA SER A 218 -8.51 11.64 -4.39
C SER A 218 -7.97 11.55 -5.83
N VAL A 219 -6.66 11.35 -6.00
CA VAL A 219 -6.01 11.19 -7.31
C VAL A 219 -6.22 9.79 -7.91
N GLN A 220 -6.55 8.75 -7.13
CA GLN A 220 -6.79 7.39 -7.65
C GLN A 220 -7.86 7.32 -8.75
N GLY A 221 -8.79 8.29 -8.79
CA GLY A 221 -9.80 8.39 -9.86
C GLY A 221 -9.31 9.00 -11.18
N ARG A 222 -8.04 9.42 -11.28
CA ARG A 222 -7.53 10.24 -12.41
C ARG A 222 -6.70 9.50 -13.45
N ALA A 223 -6.13 8.34 -13.13
CA ALA A 223 -5.13 7.72 -14.00
C ALA A 223 -5.67 6.58 -14.88
N ASP A 224 -6.28 5.51 -14.34
CA ASP A 224 -6.31 4.24 -15.12
C ASP A 224 -7.60 3.40 -15.03
N GLN A 225 -8.78 3.97 -14.74
CA GLN A 225 -10.02 3.18 -14.63
C GLN A 225 -11.00 3.37 -15.81
N PRO A 226 -11.45 2.29 -16.48
CA PRO A 226 -12.47 2.35 -17.55
C PRO A 226 -13.82 2.97 -17.10
N PHE A 227 -14.10 2.94 -15.80
CA PHE A 227 -15.32 3.53 -15.23
C PHE A 227 -15.19 5.02 -14.86
N ALA A 228 -13.99 5.60 -14.92
CA ALA A 228 -13.77 7.02 -14.64
C ALA A 228 -14.18 7.91 -15.82
N SER A 229 -14.23 7.39 -17.05
CA SER A 229 -14.61 8.17 -18.24
C SER A 229 -16.11 8.44 -18.35
N GLU A 230 -16.97 7.62 -17.73
CA GLU A 230 -18.43 7.81 -17.75
C GLU A 230 -18.98 8.51 -16.49
N ALA A 231 -18.17 8.61 -15.44
CA ALA A 231 -18.58 9.28 -14.22
C ALA A 231 -18.28 10.79 -14.31
N THR A 232 -19.33 11.57 -14.59
CA THR A 232 -19.40 13.05 -14.50
C THR A 232 -18.45 13.66 -13.45
N GLY A 233 -17.91 14.85 -13.70
CA GLY A 233 -16.89 15.56 -12.89
C GLY A 233 -17.10 15.71 -11.37
N ARG A 234 -18.20 15.17 -10.81
CA ARG A 234 -18.46 14.96 -9.38
C ARG A 234 -17.57 13.90 -8.75
N VAL A 235 -17.22 12.80 -9.43
CA VAL A 235 -16.38 11.73 -8.82
C VAL A 235 -14.96 12.21 -8.49
N ASN A 236 -14.50 13.29 -9.14
CA ASN A 236 -13.22 13.95 -8.86
C ASN A 236 -13.15 14.64 -7.48
N ARG A 237 -14.23 14.60 -6.68
CA ARG A 237 -14.33 15.17 -5.33
C ARG A 237 -14.31 14.12 -4.21
N LEU A 238 -14.17 12.84 -4.58
CA LEU A 238 -14.16 11.71 -3.65
C LEU A 238 -12.76 11.12 -3.51
N ALA A 239 -12.22 11.12 -2.29
CA ALA A 239 -11.11 10.27 -1.93
C ALA A 239 -11.64 8.90 -1.51
N TRP A 240 -11.05 7.81 -1.98
CA TRP A 240 -11.51 6.48 -1.58
C TRP A 240 -10.36 5.48 -1.43
N LYS A 241 -10.64 4.42 -0.67
CA LYS A 241 -9.70 3.33 -0.40
C LYS A 241 -10.43 2.00 -0.34
N THR A 242 -9.82 0.99 -0.95
CA THR A 242 -10.27 -0.41 -0.89
C THR A 242 -9.68 -1.15 0.30
N GLY A 243 -10.38 -2.19 0.74
CA GLY A 243 -9.83 -3.25 1.56
C GLY A 243 -10.27 -4.60 1.06
N THR A 244 -9.37 -5.58 1.08
CA THR A 244 -9.69 -6.97 0.83
C THR A 244 -9.05 -7.77 1.95
N SER A 245 -9.85 -8.55 2.69
CA SER A 245 -9.30 -9.42 3.73
C SER A 245 -8.66 -10.68 3.14
N TYR A 246 -7.83 -11.34 3.95
CA TYR A 246 -7.18 -12.59 3.55
C TYR A 246 -8.20 -13.63 3.08
N GLY A 247 -7.90 -14.30 1.97
CA GLY A 247 -8.78 -15.32 1.39
C GLY A 247 -10.08 -14.76 0.79
N TYR A 248 -10.14 -13.48 0.42
CA TYR A 248 -11.29 -12.87 -0.26
C TYR A 248 -12.61 -12.96 0.54
N ARG A 249 -12.53 -12.87 1.87
CA ARG A 249 -13.73 -13.01 2.74
C ARG A 249 -14.52 -11.71 2.84
N ASP A 250 -13.82 -10.59 2.87
CA ASP A 250 -14.39 -9.26 3.03
C ASP A 250 -13.87 -8.33 1.93
N SER A 251 -14.80 -7.63 1.28
CA SER A 251 -14.53 -6.59 0.30
C SER A 251 -15.05 -5.25 0.82
N TRP A 252 -14.14 -4.33 1.06
CA TRP A 252 -14.43 -3.00 1.59
C TRP A 252 -14.19 -1.92 0.54
N ALA A 253 -15.01 -0.88 0.59
CA ALA A 253 -14.71 0.40 -0.03
C ALA A 253 -15.12 1.53 0.92
N MET A 254 -14.18 2.40 1.23
CA MET A 254 -14.37 3.59 2.05
C MET A 254 -14.22 4.81 1.16
N GLY A 255 -15.21 5.69 1.12
CA GLY A 255 -15.16 6.93 0.37
C GLY A 255 -15.42 8.13 1.28
N VAL A 256 -14.67 9.21 1.07
CA VAL A 256 -14.80 10.46 1.84
C VAL A 256 -14.69 11.67 0.91
N SER A 257 -15.65 12.57 1.03
CA SER A 257 -15.74 13.83 0.30
C SER A 257 -15.96 15.00 1.27
N GLY A 258 -16.13 16.22 0.76
CA GLY A 258 -16.34 17.41 1.61
C GLY A 258 -17.52 17.25 2.58
N ARG A 259 -18.64 16.65 2.13
CA ARG A 259 -19.82 16.43 2.96
C ARG A 259 -20.01 15.02 3.47
N TRP A 260 -19.57 14.00 2.74
CA TRP A 260 -20.02 12.62 2.98
C TRP A 260 -18.86 11.70 3.32
N THR A 261 -19.07 10.79 4.28
CA THR A 261 -18.31 9.54 4.38
C THR A 261 -19.25 8.38 4.11
N ILE A 262 -18.83 7.50 3.20
CA ILE A 262 -19.58 6.32 2.80
C ILE A 262 -18.69 5.11 3.07
N GLY A 263 -19.21 4.17 3.84
CA GLY A 263 -18.58 2.88 4.04
C GLY A 263 -19.41 1.79 3.38
N VAL A 264 -18.76 0.91 2.62
CA VAL A 264 -19.38 -0.25 1.97
C VAL A 264 -18.61 -1.51 2.33
N TRP A 265 -19.36 -2.56 2.70
CA TRP A 265 -18.86 -3.92 2.88
C TRP A 265 -19.66 -4.88 1.99
N LEU A 266 -18.97 -5.84 1.37
CA LEU A 266 -19.56 -7.02 0.76
C LEU A 266 -18.77 -8.26 1.18
N GLY A 267 -19.50 -9.36 1.38
CA GLY A 267 -18.92 -10.60 1.85
C GLY A 267 -19.99 -11.64 2.11
N ARG A 268 -19.57 -12.84 2.52
CA ARG A 268 -20.49 -13.80 3.11
C ARG A 268 -20.49 -13.63 4.63
N PRO A 269 -21.65 -13.45 5.27
CA PRO A 269 -21.71 -13.31 6.72
C PRO A 269 -21.19 -14.53 7.49
N ASP A 270 -21.19 -15.72 6.90
CA ASP A 270 -20.54 -16.92 7.46
C ASP A 270 -19.00 -16.88 7.39
N GLY A 271 -18.42 -15.87 6.74
CA GLY A 271 -16.99 -15.69 6.54
C GLY A 271 -16.41 -16.56 5.41
N THR A 272 -17.21 -17.29 4.65
CA THR A 272 -16.72 -18.13 3.55
C THR A 272 -16.03 -17.27 2.47
N PRO A 273 -14.85 -17.69 1.97
CA PRO A 273 -14.16 -17.04 0.85
C PRO A 273 -15.03 -16.78 -0.38
N MET A 274 -14.80 -15.65 -1.04
CA MET A 274 -15.39 -15.34 -2.35
C MET A 274 -14.29 -15.02 -3.38
N PRO A 275 -13.54 -16.02 -3.89
CA PRO A 275 -12.51 -15.80 -4.90
C PRO A 275 -13.07 -15.04 -6.12
N GLY A 276 -12.28 -14.11 -6.66
CA GLY A 276 -12.70 -13.23 -7.77
C GLY A 276 -13.46 -11.97 -7.32
N PHE A 277 -13.95 -11.93 -6.08
CA PHE A 277 -14.60 -10.76 -5.49
C PHE A 277 -13.67 -10.11 -4.47
N TYR A 278 -13.29 -8.86 -4.73
CA TYR A 278 -12.39 -8.08 -3.87
C TYR A 278 -12.82 -6.61 -3.87
N GLY A 279 -12.26 -5.79 -2.97
CA GLY A 279 -12.72 -4.41 -2.76
C GLY A 279 -12.93 -3.61 -4.06
N GLN A 280 -11.98 -3.70 -5.00
CA GLN A 280 -12.06 -2.98 -6.28
C GLN A 280 -13.18 -3.46 -7.21
N SER A 281 -13.39 -4.78 -7.33
CA SER A 281 -14.40 -5.34 -8.26
C SER A 281 -15.79 -5.43 -7.64
N ALA A 282 -15.88 -5.53 -6.31
CA ALA A 282 -17.13 -5.75 -5.59
C ALA A 282 -17.67 -4.49 -4.90
N ALA A 283 -16.86 -3.80 -4.07
CA ALA A 283 -17.34 -2.74 -3.19
C ALA A 283 -17.26 -1.34 -3.80
N VAL A 284 -16.20 -1.04 -4.56
CA VAL A 284 -16.03 0.27 -5.21
C VAL A 284 -17.17 0.62 -6.17
N PRO A 285 -17.69 -0.28 -7.04
CA PRO A 285 -18.76 0.12 -7.95
C PRO A 285 -20.06 0.49 -7.21
N LEU A 286 -20.35 -0.16 -6.07
CA LEU A 286 -21.48 0.24 -5.22
C LEU A 286 -21.24 1.61 -4.60
N LEU A 287 -20.07 1.84 -4.00
CA LEU A 287 -19.63 3.13 -3.44
C LEU A 287 -19.78 4.27 -4.44
N LEU A 288 -19.19 4.13 -5.63
CA LEU A 288 -19.23 5.16 -6.67
C LEU A 288 -20.64 5.42 -7.17
N SER A 289 -21.45 4.36 -7.32
CA SER A 289 -22.84 4.52 -7.74
C SER A 289 -23.69 5.28 -6.72
N VAL A 290 -23.41 5.11 -5.43
CA VAL A 290 -24.05 5.88 -4.36
C VAL A 290 -23.57 7.32 -4.41
N TYR A 291 -22.27 7.55 -4.42
CA TYR A 291 -21.72 8.90 -4.43
C TYR A 291 -22.18 9.73 -5.64
N SER A 292 -22.27 9.13 -6.83
CA SER A 292 -22.71 9.81 -8.06
C SER A 292 -24.10 10.46 -7.96
N ARG A 293 -24.98 9.94 -7.09
CA ARG A 293 -26.33 10.47 -6.86
C ARG A 293 -26.43 11.39 -5.66
N LEU A 294 -25.42 11.46 -4.81
CA LEU A 294 -25.37 12.42 -3.72
C LEU A 294 -24.99 13.79 -4.28
N ALA A 295 -25.79 14.81 -3.97
CA ALA A 295 -25.41 16.19 -4.24
C ALA A 295 -24.28 16.59 -3.27
N ASP A 296 -23.11 16.92 -3.81
CA ASP A 296 -21.94 17.31 -3.02
C ASP A 296 -21.16 18.46 -3.67
N ASN A 297 -21.62 19.67 -3.37
CA ASN A 297 -20.93 20.91 -3.70
C ASN A 297 -20.16 21.47 -2.49
N SER A 298 -20.02 20.69 -1.42
CA SER A 298 -19.35 21.16 -0.20
C SER A 298 -17.87 21.43 -0.46
N PRO A 299 -17.27 22.44 0.18
CA PRO A 299 -15.85 22.73 0.04
C PRO A 299 -15.00 21.50 0.30
N LEU A 300 -13.99 21.29 -0.56
CA LEU A 300 -12.97 20.28 -0.31
C LEU A 300 -12.01 20.77 0.79
N PRO A 301 -11.26 19.87 1.45
CA PRO A 301 -10.26 20.27 2.44
C PRO A 301 -9.25 21.26 1.82
N ALA A 302 -9.17 22.46 2.39
CA ALA A 302 -8.16 23.44 2.03
C ALA A 302 -6.78 22.95 2.48
N GLN A 303 -5.73 23.26 1.70
CA GLN A 303 -4.36 22.95 2.07
C GLN A 303 -3.97 23.71 3.34
N PRO A 304 -3.57 23.01 4.43
CA PRO A 304 -3.08 23.68 5.63
C PRO A 304 -1.75 24.38 5.36
N ASN A 305 -1.48 25.48 6.07
CA ASN A 305 -0.19 26.19 6.02
C ASN A 305 1.00 25.33 6.50
N THR A 306 0.73 24.24 7.22
CA THR A 306 1.74 23.25 7.60
C THR A 306 2.14 22.33 6.45
N VAL A 307 1.51 22.40 5.28
CA VAL A 307 1.87 21.57 4.12
C VAL A 307 2.53 22.43 3.05
N SER A 308 3.73 22.04 2.65
CA SER A 308 4.47 22.68 1.54
C SER A 308 4.83 21.67 0.45
N GLU A 309 5.06 22.17 -0.76
CA GLU A 309 5.61 21.39 -1.87
C GLU A 309 7.11 21.62 -1.98
N ALA A 310 7.86 20.56 -2.24
CA ALA A 310 9.29 20.61 -2.49
C ALA A 310 9.74 19.42 -3.34
N ASP A 311 10.82 19.59 -4.09
CA ASP A 311 11.51 18.47 -4.72
C ASP A 311 12.45 17.78 -3.73
N VAL A 312 12.44 16.45 -3.75
CA VAL A 312 13.31 15.59 -2.96
C VAL A 312 14.15 14.70 -3.86
N CYS A 313 15.25 14.20 -3.31
CA CYS A 313 16.24 13.40 -4.01
C CYS A 313 16.22 11.96 -3.53
N TRP A 314 15.87 11.03 -4.42
CA TRP A 314 16.11 9.62 -4.23
C TRP A 314 17.57 9.26 -4.58
N PRO A 315 18.14 8.26 -3.89
CA PRO A 315 17.52 7.40 -2.86
C PRO A 315 17.52 7.99 -1.44
N LEU A 316 17.99 9.23 -1.23
CA LEU A 316 18.21 9.77 0.12
C LEU A 316 16.93 10.17 0.87
N GLY A 317 15.87 10.57 0.15
CA GLY A 317 14.63 11.08 0.74
C GLY A 317 14.71 12.54 1.24
N ARG A 318 15.83 13.22 1.02
CA ARG A 318 16.07 14.60 1.48
C ARG A 318 15.67 15.62 0.43
N LYS A 319 15.39 16.86 0.84
CA LYS A 319 15.14 17.96 -0.11
C LYS A 319 16.30 18.12 -1.08
N GLU A 320 15.98 18.47 -2.32
CA GLU A 320 17.00 18.79 -3.30
C GLU A 320 17.89 19.95 -2.85
N SER A 321 17.31 20.99 -2.25
CA SER A 321 18.05 22.18 -1.79
C SER A 321 19.10 21.90 -0.71
N THR A 322 19.03 20.75 -0.03
CA THR A 322 19.98 20.32 1.00
C THR A 322 20.78 19.08 0.59
N THR A 323 20.60 18.61 -0.65
CA THR A 323 21.27 17.42 -1.19
C THR A 323 22.36 17.84 -2.17
N LEU A 324 23.54 17.23 -2.07
CA LEU A 324 24.60 17.42 -3.06
C LEU A 324 24.10 16.99 -4.45
N PRO A 325 24.34 17.76 -5.53
CA PRO A 325 23.83 17.43 -6.86
C PRO A 325 24.15 15.99 -7.32
N GLU A 326 25.37 15.52 -7.06
CA GLU A 326 25.84 14.17 -7.38
C GLU A 326 25.18 13.05 -6.56
N ALA A 327 24.54 13.40 -5.44
CA ALA A 327 23.82 12.47 -4.58
C ALA A 327 22.31 12.45 -4.87
N CYS A 328 21.83 13.32 -5.77
CA CYS A 328 20.45 13.37 -6.23
C CYS A 328 20.28 12.52 -7.50
N LEU A 329 20.07 11.22 -7.34
CA LEU A 329 19.98 10.31 -8.49
C LEU A 329 18.64 10.44 -9.23
N GLN A 330 17.56 10.70 -8.50
CA GLN A 330 16.23 10.87 -9.08
C GLN A 330 15.42 11.89 -8.27
N ARG A 331 14.92 12.92 -8.94
CA ARG A 331 14.04 13.93 -8.33
C ARG A 331 12.61 13.41 -8.20
N GLN A 332 11.93 13.79 -7.11
CA GLN A 332 10.52 13.52 -6.88
C GLN A 332 9.86 14.76 -6.27
N SER A 333 8.70 15.14 -6.78
CA SER A 333 7.91 16.21 -6.16
C SER A 333 7.13 15.66 -4.98
N ALA A 334 7.21 16.35 -3.84
CA ALA A 334 6.66 15.89 -2.57
C ALA A 334 5.86 16.99 -1.86
N TRP A 335 4.71 16.62 -1.29
CA TRP A 335 4.15 17.30 -0.14
C TRP A 335 4.91 16.93 1.13
N LEU A 336 5.35 17.95 1.87
CA LEU A 336 6.05 17.85 3.14
C LEU A 336 5.18 18.43 4.27
N LEU A 337 5.18 17.74 5.42
CA LEU A 337 4.51 18.20 6.63
C LEU A 337 5.49 18.99 7.49
N GLU A 338 5.15 20.25 7.76
CA GLU A 338 5.97 21.23 8.48
C GLU A 338 7.36 21.41 7.85
N GLY A 339 7.44 21.22 6.52
CA GLY A 339 8.69 21.24 5.78
C GLY A 339 9.69 20.14 6.17
N ARG A 340 9.29 19.11 6.92
CA ARG A 340 10.16 17.98 7.31
C ARG A 340 10.48 17.08 6.10
N ASP A 341 11.75 16.70 5.97
CA ASP A 341 12.28 15.84 4.92
C ASP A 341 13.07 14.65 5.51
N PRO A 342 12.39 13.71 6.21
CA PRO A 342 13.08 12.58 6.81
C PRO A 342 13.83 11.75 5.75
N PRO A 343 15.00 11.19 6.09
CA PRO A 343 15.72 10.33 5.17
C PRO A 343 14.90 9.07 4.84
N THR A 344 15.24 8.43 3.72
CA THR A 344 14.71 7.10 3.37
C THR A 344 14.88 6.11 4.52
N LEU A 345 13.82 5.35 4.81
CA LEU A 345 13.84 4.34 5.86
C LEU A 345 14.94 3.30 5.62
N PRO A 346 15.59 2.78 6.67
CA PRO A 346 16.62 1.75 6.53
C PRO A 346 16.10 0.52 5.77
N ASP A 347 16.96 -0.03 4.92
CA ASP A 347 16.75 -1.34 4.30
C ASP A 347 17.33 -2.42 5.23
N PRO A 348 16.54 -3.39 5.72
CA PRO A 348 17.04 -4.46 6.59
C PRO A 348 18.17 -5.30 5.98
N MET A 349 18.30 -5.30 4.65
CA MET A 349 19.34 -6.02 3.92
C MET A 349 20.60 -5.19 3.66
N ASP A 350 20.58 -3.90 3.91
CA ASP A 350 21.64 -2.97 3.51
C ASP A 350 22.06 -2.07 4.67
N TRP A 351 23.06 -1.22 4.48
CA TRP A 351 23.41 -0.29 5.55
C TRP A 351 22.36 0.81 5.75
N PRO A 352 22.26 1.40 6.96
CA PRO A 352 21.11 2.22 7.38
C PRO A 352 20.80 3.47 6.54
N SER A 353 21.79 4.04 5.85
CA SER A 353 21.63 5.27 5.06
C SER A 353 21.99 5.02 3.59
N PRO A 354 21.24 5.48 2.59
CA PRO A 354 21.64 5.33 1.18
C PRO A 354 22.85 6.20 0.77
N LEU A 355 23.29 7.14 1.62
CA LEU A 355 24.51 7.93 1.39
C LEU A 355 25.73 7.19 1.96
N ARG A 356 26.75 6.96 1.12
CA ARG A 356 27.98 6.26 1.50
C ARG A 356 29.19 7.14 1.37
N GLN A 357 30.06 7.07 2.37
CA GLN A 357 31.43 7.54 2.20
C GLN A 357 32.15 6.58 1.24
N VAL A 358 32.75 7.13 0.21
CA VAL A 358 33.55 6.42 -0.78
C VAL A 358 34.93 7.04 -0.83
N ALA A 359 35.94 6.24 -1.14
CA ALA A 359 37.28 6.72 -1.42
C ALA A 359 37.52 6.70 -2.94
N LEU A 360 38.49 7.47 -3.44
CA LEU A 360 38.83 7.46 -4.87
C LEU A 360 40.09 6.63 -5.09
N THR A 361 40.02 5.68 -6.01
CA THR A 361 41.21 4.98 -6.53
C THR A 361 42.15 5.96 -7.25
N LYS A 362 43.39 5.54 -7.54
CA LYS A 362 44.34 6.37 -8.32
C LYS A 362 43.79 6.78 -9.68
N GLU A 363 42.92 5.95 -10.27
CA GLU A 363 42.23 6.20 -11.54
C GLU A 363 40.96 7.06 -11.37
N GLY A 364 40.69 7.59 -10.17
CA GLY A 364 39.55 8.45 -9.88
C GLY A 364 38.21 7.72 -9.77
N LYS A 365 38.19 6.38 -9.74
CA LYS A 365 36.96 5.60 -9.57
C LYS A 365 36.59 5.47 -8.09
N PRO A 366 35.33 5.70 -7.70
CA PRO A 366 34.88 5.52 -6.32
C PRO A 366 34.98 4.07 -5.87
N THR A 367 35.36 3.82 -4.63
CA THR A 367 35.52 2.49 -4.03
C THR A 367 35.15 2.55 -2.55
N LEU A 368 34.95 1.40 -1.90
CA LEU A 368 34.68 1.37 -0.46
C LEU A 368 35.95 1.78 0.33
N THR A 369 35.78 2.38 1.51
CA THR A 369 36.87 2.97 2.31
C THR A 369 37.91 1.97 2.84
N ARG A 370 37.74 0.66 2.60
CA ARG A 370 38.70 -0.40 2.98
C ARG A 370 39.82 -0.62 1.95
N CYS A 371 39.77 0.11 0.85
CA CYS A 371 40.79 0.06 -0.19
C CYS A 371 42.09 0.78 0.23
N HIS A 372 43.21 0.06 0.30
CA HIS A 372 44.52 0.63 0.67
C HIS A 372 45.08 1.60 -0.38
N ASP A 373 44.72 1.40 -1.65
CA ASP A 373 45.19 2.24 -2.76
C ASP A 373 44.35 3.52 -2.93
N ALA A 374 43.33 3.72 -2.11
CA ALA A 374 42.43 4.85 -2.25
C ALA A 374 42.93 6.09 -1.50
N ALA A 375 42.90 7.22 -2.18
CA ALA A 375 43.24 8.53 -1.65
C ALA A 375 42.01 9.44 -1.76
N GLN A 376 41.87 10.37 -0.82
CA GLN A 376 40.72 11.29 -0.73
C GLN A 376 39.39 10.57 -0.44
N SER A 377 38.46 11.27 0.20
CA SER A 377 37.14 10.73 0.53
C SER A 377 36.05 11.66 0.05
N GLY A 378 34.97 11.07 -0.45
CA GLY A 378 33.77 11.77 -0.88
C GLY A 378 32.52 11.00 -0.47
N PHE A 379 31.37 11.44 -0.97
CA PHE A 379 30.11 10.76 -0.73
C PHE A 379 29.47 10.35 -2.05
N ARG A 380 28.80 9.20 -2.05
CA ARG A 380 28.02 8.71 -3.17
C ARG A 380 26.69 8.15 -2.67
N ALA A 381 25.60 8.55 -3.32
CA ALA A 381 24.32 7.91 -3.10
C ALA A 381 24.30 6.55 -3.83
N LEU A 382 23.87 5.51 -3.12
CA LEU A 382 23.65 4.18 -3.67
C LEU A 382 22.21 3.77 -3.41
N TRP A 383 21.58 3.10 -4.38
CA TRP A 383 20.26 2.53 -4.16
C TRP A 383 20.31 1.47 -3.06
N PRO A 384 19.27 1.37 -2.20
CA PRO A 384 19.15 0.28 -1.25
C PRO A 384 19.30 -1.08 -1.95
N LEU A 385 20.00 -2.01 -1.33
CA LEU A 385 20.33 -3.32 -1.91
C LEU A 385 19.06 -4.05 -2.38
N SER A 386 17.97 -4.00 -1.61
CA SER A 386 16.69 -4.63 -2.01
C SER A 386 16.09 -4.04 -3.29
N LEU A 387 16.51 -2.86 -3.73
CA LEU A 387 15.95 -2.12 -4.87
C LEU A 387 16.85 -2.10 -6.10
N GLU A 388 18.14 -2.42 -5.98
CA GLU A 388 19.07 -2.46 -7.11
C GLU A 388 18.63 -3.36 -8.28
N PRO A 389 17.95 -4.50 -8.08
CA PRO A 389 17.47 -5.35 -9.18
C PRO A 389 16.44 -4.66 -10.11
N TRP A 390 15.80 -3.59 -9.64
CA TRP A 390 14.90 -2.75 -10.44
C TRP A 390 15.62 -1.58 -11.12
N ARG A 391 16.91 -1.38 -10.87
CA ARG A 391 17.73 -0.33 -11.49
C ARG A 391 18.51 -0.84 -12.70
N GLY A 392 18.84 0.08 -13.60
CA GLY A 392 19.68 -0.23 -14.76
C GLY A 392 21.09 -0.67 -14.35
N PRO A 393 21.79 -1.49 -15.15
CA PRO A 393 23.12 -2.01 -14.78
C PRO A 393 24.12 -0.92 -14.38
N GLY A 394 24.09 0.25 -15.04
CA GLY A 394 24.97 1.39 -14.74
C GLY A 394 24.64 2.13 -13.44
N GLU A 395 23.49 1.88 -12.82
CA GLU A 395 23.04 2.50 -11.58
C GLU A 395 23.28 1.62 -10.34
N ARG A 396 23.76 0.39 -10.54
CA ARG A 396 23.98 -0.59 -9.46
C ARG A 396 25.36 -0.40 -8.86
N ARG A 397 25.53 -0.75 -7.58
CA ARG A 397 26.81 -0.57 -6.86
C ARG A 397 28.01 -1.18 -7.59
N GLN A 398 27.83 -2.32 -8.27
CA GLN A 398 28.90 -3.00 -9.02
C GLN A 398 29.45 -2.17 -10.19
N ALA A 399 28.62 -1.32 -10.82
CA ALA A 399 29.06 -0.42 -11.88
C ALA A 399 29.56 0.92 -11.33
N LEU A 400 29.04 1.33 -10.17
CA LEU A 400 29.35 2.62 -9.53
C LEU A 400 30.60 2.58 -8.66
N LEU A 401 30.97 1.42 -8.15
CA LEU A 401 32.13 1.22 -7.29
C LEU A 401 33.17 0.37 -8.03
N ALA A 402 34.43 0.78 -7.96
CA ALA A 402 35.56 -0.05 -8.34
C ALA A 402 35.58 -1.29 -7.44
N SER A 403 36.07 -2.40 -8.00
CA SER A 403 36.22 -3.67 -7.31
C SER A 403 37.63 -4.19 -7.48
N GLY A 404 38.17 -4.83 -6.45
CA GLY A 404 39.40 -5.63 -6.55
C GLY A 404 40.68 -4.83 -6.28
N CYS A 405 40.60 -3.78 -5.47
CA CYS A 405 41.80 -3.08 -5.02
C CYS A 405 42.45 -3.76 -3.79
N ALA A 406 43.72 -3.45 -3.54
CA ALA A 406 44.44 -4.03 -2.41
C ALA A 406 43.77 -3.61 -1.08
N GLY A 407 43.50 -4.57 -0.18
CA GLY A 407 42.86 -4.30 1.12
C GLY A 407 41.35 -4.50 1.18
N GLU A 408 40.66 -4.56 0.04
CA GLU A 408 39.22 -4.90 0.05
C GLU A 408 38.96 -6.33 0.53
N GLY A 409 39.99 -7.19 0.54
CA GLY A 409 39.79 -8.63 0.59
C GLY A 409 38.91 -9.09 -0.58
N ARG A 410 38.66 -10.38 -0.71
CA ARG A 410 37.49 -10.81 -1.49
C ARG A 410 36.26 -10.48 -0.65
N SER A 411 35.85 -9.21 -0.61
CA SER A 411 34.82 -8.75 0.32
C SER A 411 33.48 -9.42 0.02
N ALA A 412 32.95 -10.11 1.03
CA ALA A 412 31.59 -10.63 1.08
C ALA A 412 30.51 -9.53 0.95
N GLU A 413 30.85 -8.23 1.07
CA GLU A 413 29.91 -7.12 0.85
C GLU A 413 29.59 -6.88 -0.63
N LEU A 414 30.40 -7.40 -1.55
CA LEU A 414 30.15 -7.44 -3.00
C LEU A 414 29.63 -8.81 -3.48
N GLN A 415 29.55 -9.80 -2.59
CA GLN A 415 29.11 -11.17 -2.88
C GLN A 415 27.86 -11.52 -2.07
N ALA A 416 26.81 -10.70 -2.15
CA ALA A 416 25.50 -11.19 -1.77
C ALA A 416 25.25 -12.48 -2.59
N PRO A 417 24.94 -13.63 -1.94
CA PRO A 417 24.65 -14.85 -2.68
C PRO A 417 23.54 -14.55 -3.66
N ILE A 418 23.66 -15.09 -4.87
CA ILE A 418 22.63 -14.90 -5.89
C ILE A 418 21.27 -15.31 -5.28
N ARG A 419 20.25 -14.46 -5.41
CA ARG A 419 18.88 -14.71 -4.90
C ARG A 419 17.84 -14.29 -5.92
N ILE A 420 16.93 -15.19 -6.28
CA ILE A 420 15.79 -14.88 -7.14
C ILE A 420 14.75 -14.14 -6.28
N LEU A 421 14.56 -12.86 -6.58
CA LEU A 421 13.63 -11.99 -5.84
C LEU A 421 12.21 -12.07 -6.41
N ALA A 422 12.09 -12.05 -7.72
CA ALA A 422 10.80 -12.09 -8.40
C ALA A 422 10.94 -12.87 -9.69
N LEU A 423 9.82 -13.37 -10.21
CA LEU A 423 9.74 -14.07 -11.50
C LEU A 423 9.44 -13.13 -12.69
N GLY A 424 9.06 -11.88 -12.41
CA GLY A 424 8.66 -10.87 -13.38
C GLY A 424 7.88 -9.72 -12.74
N GLU A 425 7.11 -8.97 -13.54
CA GLU A 425 6.02 -8.11 -13.05
C GLU A 425 4.90 -8.99 -12.49
N GLY A 426 5.09 -9.59 -11.31
CA GLY A 426 4.12 -10.56 -10.76
C GLY A 426 4.77 -11.85 -10.30
N ASN A 427 4.50 -12.24 -9.06
CA ASN A 427 4.68 -13.61 -8.59
C ASN A 427 3.37 -14.42 -8.64
N LEU A 428 2.22 -13.80 -8.97
CA LEU A 428 0.97 -14.54 -9.21
C LEU A 428 0.83 -14.83 -10.70
N ILE A 429 0.94 -16.09 -11.08
CA ILE A 429 0.93 -16.48 -12.49
C ILE A 429 -0.40 -17.12 -12.86
N ARG A 430 -1.42 -16.28 -13.01
CA ARG A 430 -2.70 -16.63 -13.63
C ARG A 430 -2.73 -16.07 -15.03
N SER A 431 -2.10 -16.77 -15.96
CA SER A 431 -2.02 -16.35 -17.36
C SER A 431 -1.99 -17.58 -18.26
N GLN A 432 -2.61 -17.48 -19.44
CA GLN A 432 -2.41 -18.49 -20.48
C GLN A 432 -1.00 -18.43 -21.06
N ARG A 433 -0.32 -17.27 -20.94
CA ARG A 433 1.05 -17.06 -21.38
C ARG A 433 1.78 -16.19 -20.38
N TYR A 434 2.75 -16.74 -19.67
CA TYR A 434 3.56 -15.99 -18.73
C TYR A 434 4.98 -15.80 -19.24
N ARG A 435 5.37 -14.54 -19.42
CA ARG A 435 6.75 -14.18 -19.74
C ARG A 435 7.57 -14.15 -18.46
N LEU A 436 8.52 -15.07 -18.33
CA LEU A 436 9.47 -15.07 -17.23
C LEU A 436 10.44 -13.89 -17.39
N GLN A 437 10.53 -13.04 -16.37
CA GLN A 437 11.46 -11.92 -16.26
C GLN A 437 12.06 -11.86 -14.84
N PRO A 438 12.81 -12.88 -14.42
CA PRO A 438 13.24 -13.01 -13.06
C PRO A 438 14.21 -11.91 -12.68
N ARG A 439 13.98 -11.34 -11.49
CA ARG A 439 14.84 -10.32 -10.87
C ARG A 439 15.74 -11.03 -9.87
N VAL A 440 17.03 -10.71 -9.91
CA VAL A 440 18.02 -11.36 -9.06
C VAL A 440 18.79 -10.34 -8.26
N LEU A 441 19.05 -10.67 -7.00
CA LEU A 441 19.96 -9.92 -6.13
C LEU A 441 21.30 -10.63 -6.03
N GLY A 442 22.39 -9.88 -6.11
CA GLY A 442 23.74 -10.42 -5.98
C GLY A 442 24.17 -11.32 -7.15
N GLY A 443 25.12 -12.21 -6.86
CA GLY A 443 25.73 -13.12 -7.83
C GLY A 443 26.91 -12.54 -8.61
N VAL A 444 27.79 -13.42 -9.07
CA VAL A 444 28.98 -13.07 -9.88
C VAL A 444 28.79 -13.43 -11.36
N GLY A 445 29.12 -12.50 -12.25
CA GLY A 445 29.14 -12.74 -13.69
C GLY A 445 27.75 -12.88 -14.33
N LYS A 446 27.66 -13.54 -15.48
CA LYS A 446 26.38 -13.78 -16.16
C LYS A 446 25.73 -15.06 -15.61
N PRO A 447 24.56 -14.98 -14.95
CA PRO A 447 23.95 -16.16 -14.38
C PRO A 447 23.45 -17.13 -15.45
N ALA A 448 23.62 -18.43 -15.18
CA ALA A 448 22.98 -19.51 -15.91
C ALA A 448 21.61 -19.83 -15.28
N TRP A 449 20.59 -19.94 -16.12
CA TRP A 449 19.22 -20.22 -15.71
C TRP A 449 18.81 -21.64 -16.08
N PHE A 450 18.06 -22.30 -15.21
CA PHE A 450 17.49 -23.61 -15.45
C PHE A 450 16.01 -23.63 -15.07
N LEU A 451 15.16 -24.20 -15.93
CA LEU A 451 13.75 -24.43 -15.67
C LEU A 451 13.48 -25.92 -15.67
N ASN A 452 12.96 -26.47 -14.56
CA ASN A 452 12.72 -27.90 -14.38
C ASN A 452 13.97 -28.75 -14.72
N GLY A 453 15.15 -28.27 -14.34
CA GLY A 453 16.43 -28.92 -14.61
C GLY A 453 17.00 -28.70 -16.01
N GLN A 454 16.27 -28.08 -16.94
CA GLN A 454 16.74 -27.79 -18.30
C GLN A 454 17.35 -26.39 -18.37
N ARG A 455 18.55 -26.27 -18.95
CA ARG A 455 19.24 -24.99 -19.12
C ARG A 455 18.47 -24.10 -20.10
N LEU A 456 18.09 -22.91 -19.66
CA LEU A 456 17.46 -21.89 -20.50
C LEU A 456 18.51 -21.14 -21.31
N ARG A 457 18.19 -20.86 -22.58
CA ARG A 457 18.85 -19.81 -23.34
C ARG A 457 18.11 -18.52 -23.06
N TRP A 458 18.61 -17.74 -22.11
CA TRP A 458 17.95 -16.52 -21.68
C TRP A 458 18.14 -15.39 -22.69
N ASP A 459 17.18 -15.21 -23.60
CA ASP A 459 17.13 -14.12 -24.58
C ASP A 459 16.22 -12.94 -24.14
N GLY A 460 15.58 -13.07 -22.98
CA GLY A 460 14.67 -12.08 -22.42
C GLY A 460 13.19 -12.33 -22.69
N ASP A 461 12.84 -13.41 -23.41
CA ASP A 461 11.45 -13.68 -23.82
C ASP A 461 10.99 -15.13 -23.54
N GLN A 462 11.47 -15.75 -22.46
CA GLN A 462 11.04 -17.10 -22.09
C GLN A 462 9.56 -17.10 -21.66
N VAL A 463 8.68 -17.65 -22.50
CA VAL A 463 7.24 -17.73 -22.23
C VAL A 463 6.85 -19.14 -21.79
N LEU A 464 6.09 -19.23 -20.69
CA LEU A 464 5.43 -20.43 -20.21
C LEU A 464 3.96 -20.42 -20.62
N SER A 465 3.47 -21.53 -21.15
CA SER A 465 2.07 -21.68 -21.62
C SER A 465 1.33 -22.87 -21.01
N GLU A 466 2.02 -23.73 -20.26
CA GLU A 466 1.43 -24.95 -19.70
C GLU A 466 1.17 -24.77 -18.20
N ALA A 467 -0.09 -24.90 -17.78
CA ALA A 467 -0.38 -24.89 -16.36
C ALA A 467 0.36 -26.03 -15.65
N GLY A 468 1.03 -25.73 -14.54
CA GLY A 468 1.90 -26.70 -13.88
C GLY A 468 2.78 -26.09 -12.80
N CYS A 469 3.46 -26.97 -12.05
CA CYS A 469 4.51 -26.57 -11.12
C CYS A 469 5.82 -26.44 -11.89
N TYR A 470 6.52 -25.33 -11.66
CA TYR A 470 7.80 -25.02 -12.24
C TYR A 470 8.84 -24.77 -11.16
N GLN A 471 10.06 -25.19 -11.43
CA GLN A 471 11.23 -24.93 -10.61
C GLN A 471 12.21 -24.10 -11.43
N LEU A 472 12.46 -22.87 -11.01
CA LEU A 472 13.48 -21.99 -11.60
C LEU A 472 14.70 -21.98 -10.70
N VAL A 473 15.85 -22.31 -11.27
CA VAL A 473 17.15 -22.27 -10.62
C VAL A 473 18.02 -21.25 -11.34
N VAL A 474 18.73 -20.44 -10.57
CA VAL A 474 19.78 -19.55 -11.06
C VAL A 474 21.12 -19.99 -10.47
N VAL A 475 22.17 -20.01 -11.28
CA VAL A 475 23.54 -20.32 -10.86
C VAL A 475 24.47 -19.23 -11.38
N ASP A 476 25.27 -18.64 -10.50
CA ASP A 476 26.26 -17.63 -10.88
C ASP A 476 27.60 -18.25 -11.33
N GLU A 477 28.53 -17.45 -11.87
CA GLU A 477 29.82 -17.95 -12.35
C GLU A 477 30.76 -18.44 -11.22
N ALA A 478 30.44 -18.10 -9.96
CA ALA A 478 31.15 -18.57 -8.78
C ALA A 478 30.56 -19.89 -8.22
N GLY A 479 29.49 -20.42 -8.82
CA GLY A 479 28.82 -21.64 -8.41
C GLY A 479 27.78 -21.47 -7.30
N ASN A 480 27.48 -20.23 -6.88
CA ASN A 480 26.36 -19.97 -5.99
C ASN A 480 25.05 -20.18 -6.75
N SER A 481 24.04 -20.68 -6.05
CA SER A 481 22.73 -20.89 -6.66
C SER A 481 21.59 -20.49 -5.76
N ASP A 482 20.47 -20.17 -6.39
CA ASP A 482 19.18 -20.00 -5.72
C ASP A 482 18.08 -20.64 -6.54
N ARG A 483 17.01 -20.99 -5.85
CA ARG A 483 15.92 -21.75 -6.43
C ARG A 483 14.59 -21.28 -5.88
N ILE A 484 13.64 -21.13 -6.79
CA ILE A 484 12.24 -20.90 -6.44
C ILE A 484 11.34 -21.87 -7.17
N GLU A 485 10.26 -22.25 -6.49
CA GLU A 485 9.20 -23.06 -7.05
C GLU A 485 7.95 -22.19 -7.16
N PHE A 486 7.24 -22.32 -8.28
CA PHE A 486 6.04 -21.56 -8.56
C PHE A 486 5.04 -22.38 -9.37
N ARG A 487 3.79 -21.93 -9.42
CA ARG A 487 2.72 -22.59 -10.16
C ARG A 487 2.13 -21.64 -11.19
N LEU A 488 2.02 -22.11 -12.43
CA LEU A 488 1.24 -21.47 -13.50
C LEU A 488 -0.17 -22.05 -13.44
N GLU A 489 -1.17 -21.19 -13.25
CA GLU A 489 -2.59 -21.55 -13.28
C GLU A 489 -3.23 -20.93 -14.51
N ASN A 490 -4.12 -21.68 -15.17
CA ASN A 490 -4.95 -21.10 -16.23
C ASN A 490 -5.90 -20.06 -15.62
N PRO A 491 -6.11 -18.89 -16.27
CA PRO A 491 -7.13 -17.95 -15.83
C PRO A 491 -8.49 -18.63 -15.93
N SER A 492 -9.20 -18.68 -14.81
CA SER A 492 -10.56 -19.21 -14.65
C SER A 492 -11.62 -18.25 -15.15
#